data_AF-A0A359KR27-F1
#
_entry.id   AF-A0A359KR27-F1
#
_cell.length_a   1.000
_cell.length_b   1.000
_cell.length_c   1.000
_cell.angle_alpha   90.00
_cell.angle_beta   90.00
_cell.angle_gamma   90.00
#
_symmetry.space_group_name_H-M   'P 1'
#
loop_
_entity.id
_entity.type
_entity.pdbx_description
1 polymer ?
#
loop_
_entity_poly.entity_id
_entity_poly.type
_entity_poly.pdbx_seq_one_letter_code
_entity_poly.pdbx_strand_id
1 'polypeptide(L)' 'RGGAIWGTCAGMILLAREVGRDQPLLGLLDIDVERNAYGSQLASFEEDIALTRFGITDLRAVFIRAPVVSRVGPSVT' A
#
# COMPACT_ATOMS: atom_id res chain seq x y z
N ARG A 1 -4.85 -18.18 -16.00
CA ARG A 1 -3.37 -18.14 -16.08
C ARG A 1 -2.90 -17.21 -14.98
N GLY A 2 -2.12 -17.68 -14.01
CA GLY A 2 -1.59 -16.82 -12.94
C GLY A 2 -0.26 -16.18 -13.35
N GLY A 3 -0.06 -14.92 -12.98
CA GLY A 3 1.19 -14.18 -13.15
C GLY A 3 1.48 -13.35 -11.90
N ALA A 4 2.72 -12.89 -11.74
CA ALA A 4 3.08 -12.01 -10.63
C ALA A 4 2.45 -10.62 -10.82
N ILE A 5 1.89 -10.06 -9.74
CA ILE A 5 1.29 -8.73 -9.74
C ILE A 5 1.96 -7.92 -8.64
N TRP A 6 2.30 -6.67 -8.95
CA TRP A 6 2.85 -5.73 -7.99
C TRP A 6 2.03 -4.43 -8.03
N GLY A 7 1.26 -4.18 -6.97
CA GLY A 7 0.46 -2.97 -6.84
C GLY A 7 1.18 -1.92 -6.02
N THR A 8 1.43 -0.74 -6.60
CA THR A 8 2.01 0.42 -5.91
C THR A 8 0.96 1.53 -5.78
N CYS A 9 0.91 2.21 -4.64
CA CYS A 9 -0.07 3.27 -4.34
C CYS A 9 -1.52 2.88 -4.71
N ALA A 10 -2.12 3.45 -5.76
CA ALA A 10 -3.47 3.11 -6.21
C ALA A 10 -3.61 1.65 -6.66
N GLY A 11 -2.53 1.04 -7.16
CA GLY A 11 -2.50 -0.39 -7.46
C GLY A 11 -2.64 -1.25 -6.21
N MET A 12 -2.07 -0.82 -5.07
CA MET A 12 -2.24 -1.50 -3.79
C MET A 12 -3.69 -1.42 -3.31
N ILE A 13 -4.34 -0.25 -3.45
CA ILE A 13 -5.77 -0.07 -3.15
C ILE A 13 -6.61 -1.04 -3.97
N LEU A 14 -6.32 -1.21 -5.26
CA LEU A 14 -7.07 -2.10 -6.14
C LEU A 14 -6.91 -3.59 -5.75
N LEU A 15 -5.73 -3.98 -5.26
CA LEU A 15 -5.45 -5.37 -4.86
C LEU A 15 -6.00 -5.75 -3.48
N ALA A 16 -6.20 -4.76 -2.60
CA ALA A 16 -6.68 -4.96 -1.24
C ALA A 16 -8.03 -5.69 -1.18
N ARG A 17 -8.32 -6.29 -0.03
CA ARG A 17 -9.60 -6.94 0.25
C ARG A 17 -10.67 -5.93 0.67
N GLU A 18 -10.28 -4.91 1.45
CA GLU A 18 -11.20 -3.89 1.94
C GLU A 18 -10.55 -2.50 1.94
N VAL A 19 -11.35 -1.46 1.66
CA VAL A 19 -10.84 -0.07 1.57
C VAL A 19 -11.72 0.97 2.29
N GLY A 20 -12.58 0.54 3.20
CA GLY A 20 -13.47 1.41 3.99
C GLY A 20 -14.53 2.17 3.18
N ARG A 21 -14.76 1.79 1.92
CA ARG A 21 -15.80 2.35 1.05
C ARG A 21 -16.25 1.31 0.02
N ASP A 22 -17.48 1.43 -0.44
CA ASP A 22 -18.01 0.58 -1.50
C ASP A 22 -17.40 0.99 -2.85
N GLN A 23 -16.52 0.14 -3.38
CA GLN A 23 -15.91 0.29 -4.69
C GLN A 23 -15.49 -1.08 -5.25
N PRO A 24 -15.29 -1.22 -6.57
CA PRO A 24 -14.70 -2.42 -7.13
C PRO A 24 -13.25 -2.63 -6.67
N LEU A 25 -12.95 -3.87 -6.26
CA LEU A 25 -11.63 -4.35 -5.86
C LEU A 25 -11.32 -5.67 -6.56
N LEU A 26 -10.02 -5.98 -6.74
CA LEU A 26 -9.59 -7.29 -7.22
C LEU A 26 -9.52 -8.33 -6.08
N GLY A 27 -9.31 -7.88 -4.83
CA GLY A 27 -9.32 -8.76 -3.65
C GLY A 27 -8.24 -9.84 -3.66
N LEU A 28 -7.13 -9.61 -4.37
CA LEU A 28 -6.06 -10.58 -4.58
C LEU A 28 -5.01 -10.57 -3.46
N LEU A 29 -4.95 -9.50 -2.66
CA LEU A 29 -4.04 -9.35 -1.53
C LEU A 29 -4.85 -9.17 -0.23
N ASP A 30 -4.63 -10.04 0.75
CA ASP A 30 -5.34 -10.02 2.04
C ASP A 30 -4.82 -8.91 2.97
N ILE A 31 -5.16 -7.68 2.62
CA ILE A 31 -4.89 -6.47 3.40
C ILE A 31 -6.13 -5.58 3.42
N ASP A 32 -6.25 -4.77 4.46
CA ASP A 32 -7.20 -3.66 4.50
C ASP A 32 -6.43 -2.35 4.36
N VAL A 33 -6.99 -1.43 3.56
CA VAL A 33 -6.31 -0.20 3.17
C VAL A 33 -7.17 1.02 3.41
N GLU A 34 -6.66 1.96 4.19
CA GLU A 34 -7.25 3.28 4.35
C GLU A 34 -6.72 4.25 3.30
N ARG A 35 -7.63 4.87 2.55
CA ARG A 35 -7.28 5.83 1.50
C ARG A 35 -7.03 7.21 2.11
N ASN A 36 -5.98 7.88 1.64
CA ASN A 36 -5.63 9.26 2.04
C ASN A 36 -5.51 9.43 3.57
N ALA A 37 -5.02 8.41 4.27
CA ALA A 37 -4.95 8.41 5.73
C ALA A 37 -4.06 9.54 6.30
N TYR A 38 -3.19 10.14 5.48
CA TYR A 38 -2.33 11.26 5.88
C TYR A 38 -2.99 12.65 5.78
N GLY A 39 -4.22 12.77 5.24
CA GLY A 39 -4.98 14.03 5.20
C GLY A 39 -5.05 14.71 3.83
N SER A 40 -5.11 16.06 3.81
CA SER A 40 -5.27 16.85 2.58
C SER A 40 -4.09 16.69 1.62
N GLN A 41 -4.18 17.23 0.40
CA GLN A 41 -3.10 17.10 -0.60
C GLN A 41 -1.73 17.61 -0.11
N LEU A 42 -1.72 18.48 0.91
CA LEU A 42 -0.51 19.01 1.57
C LEU A 42 0.25 17.98 2.41
N ALA A 43 -0.30 16.79 2.65
CA ALA A 43 0.34 15.74 3.44
C ALA A 43 1.22 14.79 2.60
N SER A 44 1.70 15.24 1.44
CA SER A 44 2.69 14.48 0.66
C SER A 44 4.08 14.72 1.24
N PHE A 45 4.86 13.66 1.41
CA PHE A 45 6.19 13.75 1.99
C PHE A 45 7.14 12.74 1.36
N GLU A 46 8.43 12.92 1.67
CA GLU A 46 9.48 11.98 1.33
C GLU A 46 10.18 11.55 2.62
N GLU A 47 10.59 10.28 2.66
CA GLU A 47 11.32 9.73 3.80
C GLU A 47 12.32 8.69 3.30
N ASP A 48 13.51 8.66 3.90
CA ASP A 48 14.51 7.62 3.63
C ASP A 48 14.17 6.40 4.49
N ILE A 49 13.83 5.27 3.86
CA ILE A 49 13.40 4.05 4.53
C ILE A 49 14.39 2.90 4.33
N ALA A 50 14.54 2.07 5.36
CA ALA A 50 15.28 0.83 5.28
C ALA A 50 14.34 -0.33 4.91
N LEU A 51 14.69 -1.08 3.87
CA LEU A 51 14.03 -2.33 3.51
C LEU A 51 14.95 -3.50 3.89
N THR A 52 15.00 -3.80 5.19
CA THR A 52 15.96 -4.74 5.80
C THR A 52 15.96 -6.12 5.14
N ARG A 53 14.79 -6.64 4.76
CA ARG A 53 14.65 -7.95 4.10
C ARG A 53 15.34 -8.02 2.73
N PHE A 54 15.56 -6.86 2.11
CA PHE A 54 16.21 -6.72 0.81
C PHE A 54 17.64 -6.17 0.92
N GLY A 55 18.16 -5.96 2.13
CA GLY A 55 19.50 -5.38 2.33
C GLY A 55 19.64 -3.92 1.88
N ILE A 56 18.52 -3.21 1.70
CA ILE A 56 18.51 -1.79 1.29
C ILE A 56 18.38 -0.94 2.56
N THR A 57 19.29 0.00 2.75
CA THR A 57 19.38 0.79 3.98
C THR A 57 18.90 2.23 3.86
N ASP A 58 18.84 2.81 2.65
CA ASP A 58 18.52 4.23 2.43
C ASP A 58 17.64 4.47 1.19
N LEU A 59 16.54 3.73 1.05
CA LEU A 59 15.62 3.97 -0.06
C LEU A 59 14.86 5.28 0.16
N ARG A 60 15.09 6.28 -0.69
CA ARG A 60 14.23 7.47 -0.77
C ARG A 60 12.82 7.07 -1.23
N ALA A 61 11.86 7.03 -0.30
CA ALA A 61 10.46 6.75 -0.57
C ALA A 61 9.65 8.04 -0.69
N VAL A 62 8.76 8.08 -1.68
CA VAL A 62 7.93 9.24 -2.03
C VAL A 62 6.46 8.89 -1.78
N PHE A 63 5.82 9.60 -0.84
CA PHE A 63 4.46 9.36 -0.39
C PHE A 63 3.54 10.48 -0.86
N ILE A 64 2.98 10.33 -2.07
CA ILE A 64 2.02 11.30 -2.63
C ILE A 64 0.60 10.79 -2.41
N ARG A 65 -0.12 11.39 -1.44
CA ARG A 65 -1.46 10.94 -1.01
C ARG A 65 -1.50 9.42 -0.78
N ALA A 66 -0.47 8.91 -0.11
CA ALA A 66 -0.27 7.48 0.02
C ALA A 66 -1.41 6.84 0.83
N PRO A 67 -1.91 5.67 0.42
CA PRO A 67 -2.75 4.81 1.27
C PRO A 67 -1.96 4.23 2.46
N VAL A 68 -2.67 3.87 3.52
CA VAL A 68 -2.11 3.15 4.69
C VAL A 68 -2.71 1.76 4.79
N VAL A 69 -1.88 0.76 5.06
CA VAL A 69 -2.34 -0.60 5.36
C VAL A 69 -2.76 -0.63 6.83
N SER A 70 -4.06 -0.83 7.10
CA SER A 70 -4.62 -0.85 8.46
C SER A 70 -4.72 -2.27 9.04
N ARG A 71 -4.77 -3.29 8.18
CA ARG A 71 -4.73 -4.72 8.57
C ARG A 71 -3.92 -5.52 7.57
N VAL A 72 -3.16 -6.50 8.09
CA VAL A 72 -2.46 -7.52 7.29
C VAL A 72 -3.04 -8.89 7.63
N GLY A 73 -3.37 -9.68 6.60
CA GLY A 73 -3.88 -11.04 6.76
C GLY A 73 -2.80 -12.04 7.21
N PRO A 74 -3.17 -13.16 7.86
CA PRO A 74 -2.21 -14.10 8.47
C PRO A 74 -1.22 -14.75 7.48
N SER A 75 -1.60 -14.85 6.20
CA SER A 75 -0.77 -15.46 5.15
C SER A 75 0.09 -14.45 4.37
N VAL A 76 0.05 -13.17 4.74
CA VAL A 76 0.84 -12.10 4.10
C VAL A 76 2.12 -11.88 4.91
N THR A 77 3.27 -11.84 4.24
CA THR A 77 4.62 -11.81 4.85
C THR A 77 5.53 -10.76 4.24
#